data_AF-A0A522I824-F1
#
_entry.id   AF-A0A522I824-F1
#
_cell.length_a   1.000
_cell.length_b   1.000
_cell.length_c   1.000
_cell.angle_alpha   90.00
_cell.angle_beta   90.00
_cell.angle_gamma   90.00
#
_symmetry.space_group_name_H-M   'P 1'
#
loop_
_entity.id
_entity.type
_entity.pdbx_description
1 polymer ?
#
loop_
_entity_poly.entity_id
_entity_poly.type
_entity_poly.pdbx_seq_one_letter_code
_entity_poly.pdbx_strand_id
1 'polypeptide(L)'
;MNATSEPSLIRTFDMFSDLSKYIDEEVEKLDISSITSSSVELHRLFDNASDALVALVVFARKAGILLNDQCLAYTMNSLLRDEHGKRAVTTWWKGRRVSVDVDNLDDTSAQRHAVAQQYGVSEQTVLRYEKAIAGYSDDGAYVGLGGPHVQMPCNHRGCSTTKPIGFRNPSEMLDAEQRASSELWYCHHHQRAAFSEEKALSDELFPLLERIGSSSGLSQKETGATRSDLSFLDSVGLIHIEKIMDRTRLLRYEITLTADGRKMVERGARMQQPS
;
A
#
# COMPACT_ATOMS: atom_id res chain seq x y z
N MET A 1 -9.92 10.73 -50.51
CA MET A 1 -9.78 9.90 -49.29
C MET A 1 -10.51 10.64 -48.19
N ASN A 2 -11.73 10.19 -47.84
CA ASN A 2 -12.56 10.85 -46.85
C ASN A 2 -12.07 10.41 -45.46
N ALA A 3 -11.51 11.34 -44.69
CA ALA A 3 -11.30 11.16 -43.27
C ALA A 3 -12.69 11.20 -42.60
N THR A 4 -13.17 10.04 -42.18
CA THR A 4 -14.31 9.93 -41.26
C THR A 4 -13.84 10.44 -39.91
N SER A 5 -14.18 11.69 -39.58
CA SER A 5 -14.07 12.23 -38.23
C SER A 5 -15.06 11.48 -37.34
N GLU A 6 -14.56 10.72 -36.39
CA GLU A 6 -15.39 10.15 -35.33
C GLU A 6 -16.14 11.26 -34.58
N PRO A 7 -17.41 11.04 -34.21
CA PRO A 7 -18.19 12.03 -33.49
C PRO A 7 -17.56 12.26 -32.10
N SER A 8 -17.13 13.50 -31.84
CA SER A 8 -16.67 13.90 -30.52
C SER A 8 -17.83 13.77 -29.53
N LEU A 9 -17.71 12.82 -28.61
CA LEU A 9 -18.60 12.72 -27.46
C LEU A 9 -18.43 13.99 -26.63
N ILE A 10 -19.43 14.87 -26.67
CA ILE A 10 -19.52 16.01 -25.75
C ILE A 10 -19.71 15.40 -24.35
N ARG A 11 -18.64 15.42 -23.54
CA ARG A 11 -18.67 14.95 -22.15
C ARG A 11 -18.96 16.14 -21.23
N THR A 12 -20.02 16.03 -20.44
CA THR A 12 -20.31 16.97 -19.34
C THR A 12 -19.81 16.36 -18.04
N PHE A 13 -19.01 17.13 -17.31
CA PHE A 13 -18.56 16.79 -15.96
C PHE A 13 -19.37 17.61 -14.97
N ASP A 14 -20.23 16.95 -14.19
CA ASP A 14 -21.12 17.65 -13.26
C ASP A 14 -20.43 17.95 -11.93
N MET A 15 -19.35 17.23 -11.60
CA MET A 15 -18.55 17.43 -10.38
C MET A 15 -17.04 17.18 -10.56
N PHE A 16 -16.21 17.75 -9.67
CA PHE A 16 -14.76 17.50 -9.61
C PHE A 16 -14.41 16.01 -9.46
N SER A 17 -15.28 15.22 -8.81
CA SER A 17 -15.12 13.76 -8.69
C SER A 17 -15.17 13.05 -10.03
N ASP A 18 -15.98 13.53 -10.98
CA ASP A 18 -16.13 12.92 -12.30
C ASP A 18 -14.89 13.18 -13.15
N LEU A 19 -14.31 14.38 -13.01
CA LEU A 19 -13.04 14.73 -13.65
C LEU A 19 -11.88 13.93 -13.07
N SER A 20 -11.81 13.77 -11.73
CA SER A 20 -10.77 12.96 -11.09
C SER A 20 -10.84 11.51 -11.56
N LYS A 21 -12.03 10.91 -11.53
CA LYS A 21 -12.24 9.55 -12.02
C LYS A 21 -11.86 9.39 -13.48
N TYR A 22 -12.23 10.36 -14.31
CA TYR A 22 -11.85 10.35 -15.72
C TYR A 22 -10.33 10.44 -15.90
N ILE A 23 -9.63 11.26 -15.13
CA ILE A 23 -8.17 11.33 -15.16
C ILE A 23 -7.58 9.97 -14.77
N ASP A 24 -8.08 9.32 -13.72
CA ASP A 24 -7.61 7.98 -13.32
C ASP A 24 -7.81 6.94 -14.42
N GLU A 25 -8.97 6.96 -15.10
CA GLU A 25 -9.26 6.11 -16.27
C GLU A 25 -8.32 6.37 -17.46
N GLU A 26 -7.91 7.63 -17.69
CA GLU A 26 -6.96 7.97 -18.77
C GLU A 26 -5.51 7.63 -18.39
N VAL A 27 -5.14 7.73 -17.11
CA VAL A 27 -3.82 7.33 -16.59
C VAL A 27 -3.59 5.84 -16.84
N GLU A 28 -4.61 4.99 -16.65
CA GLU A 28 -4.52 3.54 -16.94
C GLU A 28 -4.25 3.22 -18.41
N LYS A 29 -4.62 4.12 -19.33
CA LYS A 29 -4.42 3.96 -20.78
C LYS A 29 -3.07 4.48 -21.27
N LEU A 30 -2.40 5.30 -20.47
CA LEU A 30 -1.18 5.97 -20.88
C LEU A 30 0.03 5.03 -20.75
N ASP A 31 0.56 4.59 -21.89
CA ASP A 31 1.82 3.84 -21.92
C ASP A 31 3.03 4.78 -21.86
N ILE A 32 3.55 4.97 -20.65
CA ILE A 32 4.73 5.80 -20.39
C ILE A 32 6.06 5.08 -20.72
N SER A 33 6.04 3.79 -21.06
CA SER A 33 7.27 3.03 -21.34
C SER A 33 7.99 3.49 -22.61
N SER A 34 7.27 4.15 -23.51
CA SER A 34 7.80 4.75 -24.75
C SER A 34 8.45 6.12 -24.55
N ILE A 35 8.31 6.73 -23.36
CA ILE A 35 8.83 8.06 -23.05
C ILE A 35 10.30 7.93 -22.64
N THR A 36 11.21 8.46 -23.46
CA THR A 36 12.67 8.39 -23.22
C THR A 36 13.17 9.44 -22.24
N SER A 37 12.49 10.59 -22.14
CA SER A 37 12.78 11.66 -21.19
C SER A 37 11.47 12.24 -20.69
N SER A 38 11.23 12.11 -19.39
CA SER A 38 10.04 12.67 -18.74
C SER A 38 10.09 14.19 -18.76
N SER A 39 11.29 14.79 -18.64
CA SER A 39 11.48 16.24 -18.74
C SER A 39 11.03 16.77 -20.10
N VAL A 40 11.57 16.21 -21.20
CA VAL A 40 11.26 16.67 -22.57
C VAL A 40 9.78 16.51 -22.88
N GLU A 41 9.21 15.36 -22.55
CA GLU A 41 7.79 15.11 -22.83
C GLU A 41 6.89 16.03 -22.01
N LEU A 42 7.21 16.26 -20.73
CA LEU A 42 6.41 17.15 -19.89
C LEU A 42 6.54 18.61 -20.32
N HIS A 43 7.70 19.07 -20.77
CA HIS A 43 7.84 20.38 -21.40
C HIS A 43 6.97 20.53 -22.64
N ARG A 44 6.99 19.52 -23.53
CA ARG A 44 6.15 19.49 -24.74
C ARG A 44 4.67 19.55 -24.40
N LEU A 45 4.22 18.78 -23.40
CA LEU A 45 2.83 18.79 -22.94
C LEU A 45 2.43 20.13 -22.32
N PHE A 46 3.29 20.74 -21.52
CA PHE A 46 3.05 22.07 -20.96
C PHE A 46 2.97 23.16 -22.03
N ASP A 47 3.84 23.12 -23.04
CA ASP A 47 3.83 24.08 -24.15
C ASP A 47 2.53 23.95 -24.95
N ASN A 48 2.15 22.72 -25.34
CA ASN A 48 0.91 22.47 -26.06
C ASN A 48 -0.34 22.90 -25.26
N ALA A 49 -0.38 22.61 -23.96
CA ALA A 49 -1.48 23.00 -23.10
C ALA A 49 -1.58 24.53 -22.97
N SER A 50 -0.44 25.20 -22.77
CA SER A 50 -0.37 26.66 -22.71
C SER A 50 -0.87 27.29 -24.01
N ASP A 51 -0.40 26.84 -25.17
CA ASP A 51 -0.80 27.35 -26.48
C ASP A 51 -2.30 27.16 -26.73
N ALA A 52 -2.84 25.98 -26.38
CA ALA A 52 -4.27 25.70 -26.50
C ALA A 52 -5.13 26.62 -25.63
N LEU A 53 -4.72 26.84 -24.36
CA LEU A 53 -5.43 27.75 -23.46
C LEU A 53 -5.34 29.20 -23.93
N VAL A 54 -4.18 29.65 -24.42
CA VAL A 54 -4.03 31.00 -25.00
C VAL A 54 -4.94 31.16 -26.22
N ALA A 55 -4.96 30.19 -27.13
CA ALA A 55 -5.83 30.21 -28.31
C ALA A 55 -7.32 30.29 -27.92
N LEU A 56 -7.74 29.52 -26.92
CA LEU A 56 -9.10 29.55 -26.38
C LEU A 56 -9.45 30.93 -25.82
N VAL A 57 -8.58 31.53 -24.99
CA VAL A 57 -8.79 32.86 -24.41
C VAL A 57 -8.86 33.93 -25.50
N VAL A 58 -7.95 33.89 -26.46
CA VAL A 58 -7.93 34.84 -27.59
C VAL A 58 -9.22 34.73 -28.41
N PHE A 59 -9.65 33.50 -28.73
CA PHE A 59 -10.91 33.27 -29.44
C PHE A 59 -12.11 33.78 -28.65
N ALA A 60 -12.23 33.42 -27.36
CA ALA A 60 -13.33 33.84 -26.52
C ALA A 60 -13.41 35.37 -26.42
N ARG A 61 -12.28 36.05 -26.21
CA ARG A 61 -12.22 37.52 -26.20
C ARG A 61 -12.65 38.12 -27.55
N LYS A 62 -12.19 37.56 -28.67
CA LYS A 62 -12.63 38.00 -30.02
C LYS A 62 -14.11 37.76 -30.26
N ALA A 63 -14.67 36.69 -29.69
CA ALA A 63 -16.09 36.35 -29.79
C ALA A 63 -16.98 37.09 -28.77
N GLY A 64 -16.41 37.92 -27.88
CA GLY A 64 -17.15 38.60 -26.83
C GLY A 64 -17.62 37.67 -25.69
N ILE A 65 -17.01 36.50 -25.55
CA ILE A 65 -17.31 35.50 -24.52
C ILE A 65 -16.41 35.74 -23.30
N LEU A 66 -17.02 35.82 -22.12
CA LEU A 66 -16.30 35.91 -20.85
C LEU A 66 -16.06 34.50 -20.30
N LEU A 67 -14.81 34.06 -20.29
CA LEU A 67 -14.38 32.87 -19.55
C LEU A 67 -14.09 33.26 -18.09
N ASN A 68 -14.34 32.37 -17.14
CA ASN A 68 -14.00 32.60 -15.74
C ASN A 68 -12.47 32.70 -15.61
N ASP A 69 -11.97 33.91 -15.32
CA ASP A 69 -10.56 34.27 -15.49
C ASP A 69 -9.67 33.74 -14.36
N GLN A 70 -10.19 33.53 -13.14
CA GLN A 70 -9.34 33.24 -11.98
C GLN A 70 -8.68 31.85 -12.05
N CYS A 71 -9.47 30.78 -12.19
CA CYS A 71 -8.90 29.43 -12.28
C CYS A 71 -8.02 29.27 -13.52
N LEU A 72 -8.44 29.87 -14.65
CA LEU A 72 -7.70 29.83 -15.89
C LEU A 72 -6.34 30.53 -15.79
N ALA A 73 -6.28 31.71 -15.16
CA ALA A 73 -5.04 32.41 -14.90
C ALA A 73 -4.10 31.62 -13.98
N TYR A 74 -4.61 30.98 -12.92
CA TYR A 74 -3.81 30.11 -12.06
C TYR A 74 -3.24 28.90 -12.81
N THR A 75 -4.07 28.25 -13.63
CA THR A 75 -3.62 27.12 -14.48
C THR A 75 -2.56 27.59 -15.46
N MET A 76 -2.79 28.69 -16.19
CA MET A 76 -1.81 29.25 -17.12
C MET A 76 -0.49 29.59 -16.43
N ASN A 77 -0.52 30.24 -15.26
CA ASN A 77 0.70 30.54 -14.49
C ASN A 77 1.47 29.28 -14.09
N SER A 78 0.78 28.15 -13.86
CA SER A 78 1.43 26.88 -13.52
C SER A 78 2.03 26.15 -14.74
N LEU A 79 1.59 26.50 -15.95
CA LEU A 79 2.08 25.94 -17.21
C LEU A 79 3.23 26.77 -17.82
N LEU A 80 3.32 28.05 -17.47
CA LEU A 80 4.34 28.95 -18.01
C LEU A 80 5.70 28.72 -17.32
N ARG A 81 6.76 29.03 -18.06
CA ARG A 81 8.12 29.08 -17.50
C ARG A 81 8.25 30.33 -16.61
N ASP A 82 9.03 30.22 -15.54
CA ASP A 82 9.39 31.37 -14.71
C ASP A 82 10.37 32.31 -15.44
N GLU A 83 10.79 33.38 -14.76
CA GLU A 83 11.73 34.38 -15.29
C GLU A 83 13.12 33.81 -15.67
N HIS A 84 13.44 32.60 -15.19
CA HIS A 84 14.67 31.87 -15.49
C HIS A 84 14.46 30.76 -16.53
N GLY A 85 13.27 30.66 -17.12
CA GLY A 85 12.95 29.63 -18.10
C GLY A 85 12.61 28.27 -17.49
N LYS A 86 12.46 28.17 -16.16
CA LYS A 86 12.25 26.91 -15.44
C LYS A 86 10.78 26.64 -15.20
N ARG A 87 10.44 25.36 -14.96
CA ARG A 87 9.11 24.94 -14.52
C ARG A 87 9.27 24.06 -13.30
N ALA A 88 8.38 24.21 -12.33
CA ALA A 88 8.40 23.37 -11.14
C ALA A 88 7.18 22.46 -11.10
N VAL A 89 7.38 21.19 -10.78
CA VAL A 89 6.31 20.21 -10.55
C VAL A 89 6.45 19.60 -9.17
N THR A 90 5.30 19.26 -8.58
CA THR A 90 5.29 18.56 -7.30
C THR A 90 5.31 17.06 -7.54
N THR A 91 6.28 16.37 -6.93
CA THR A 91 6.39 14.90 -6.97
C THR A 91 6.60 14.34 -5.57
N TRP A 92 6.45 13.03 -5.43
CA TRP A 92 6.79 12.32 -4.20
C TRP A 92 8.26 11.91 -4.24
N TRP A 93 8.99 12.22 -3.18
CA TRP A 93 10.39 11.78 -3.02
C TRP A 93 10.69 11.53 -1.55
N LYS A 94 11.22 10.35 -1.23
CA LYS A 94 11.62 9.96 0.14
C LYS A 94 10.55 10.28 1.20
N GLY A 95 9.29 10.09 0.84
CA GLY A 95 8.16 10.28 1.76
C GLY A 95 7.68 11.71 1.92
N ARG A 96 8.05 12.60 1.00
CA ARG A 96 7.64 14.00 1.04
C ARG A 96 7.19 14.46 -0.33
N ARG A 97 6.24 15.40 -0.35
CA ARG A 97 5.98 16.19 -1.56
C ARG A 97 7.12 17.18 -1.70
N VAL A 98 7.82 17.11 -2.82
CA VAL A 98 8.91 18.00 -3.16
C VAL A 98 8.59 18.71 -4.46
N SER A 99 8.93 19.99 -4.54
CA SER A 99 8.89 20.75 -5.78
C SER A 99 10.21 20.53 -6.51
N VAL A 100 10.15 20.00 -7.72
CA VAL A 100 11.31 19.66 -8.55
C VAL A 100 11.22 20.42 -9.85
N ASP A 101 12.35 20.95 -10.31
CA ASP A 101 12.46 21.53 -11.65
C ASP A 101 12.21 20.44 -12.70
N VAL A 102 11.40 20.71 -13.71
CA VAL A 102 11.08 19.77 -14.79
C VAL A 102 12.37 19.25 -15.44
N ASP A 103 13.37 20.13 -15.59
CA ASP A 103 14.68 19.78 -16.15
C ASP A 103 15.42 18.69 -15.34
N ASN A 104 15.11 18.54 -14.04
CA ASN A 104 15.73 17.59 -13.12
C ASN A 104 14.87 16.33 -12.89
N LEU A 105 13.77 16.15 -13.63
CA LEU A 105 12.89 14.99 -13.45
C LEU A 105 13.58 13.67 -13.82
N ASP A 106 14.38 13.67 -14.88
CA ASP A 106 15.07 12.46 -15.33
C ASP A 106 16.11 12.01 -14.30
N ASP A 107 16.79 12.95 -13.63
CA ASP A 107 17.68 12.65 -12.50
C ASP A 107 16.91 12.06 -11.32
N THR A 108 15.73 12.59 -11.02
CA THR A 108 14.85 12.07 -9.97
C THR A 108 14.39 10.65 -10.31
N SER A 109 14.06 10.39 -11.58
CA SER A 109 13.71 9.05 -12.07
C SER A 109 14.90 8.10 -11.98
N ALA A 110 16.09 8.53 -12.39
CA ALA A 110 17.31 7.73 -12.29
C ALA A 110 17.64 7.35 -10.83
N GLN A 111 17.43 8.27 -9.88
CA GLN A 111 17.57 7.97 -8.45
C GLN A 111 16.53 6.95 -7.98
N ARG A 112 15.27 7.06 -8.42
CA ARG A 112 14.23 6.07 -8.10
C ARG A 112 14.57 4.69 -8.69
N HIS A 113 15.07 4.66 -9.92
CA HIS A 113 15.54 3.46 -10.59
C HIS A 113 16.69 2.79 -9.81
N ALA A 114 17.66 3.57 -9.32
CA ALA A 114 18.75 3.04 -8.50
C ALA A 114 18.23 2.40 -7.19
N VAL A 115 17.25 3.02 -6.52
CA VAL A 115 16.59 2.44 -5.33
C VAL A 115 15.83 1.16 -5.71
N ALA A 116 15.12 1.17 -6.83
CA ALA A 116 14.38 0.01 -7.33
C ALA A 116 15.33 -1.19 -7.55
N GLN A 117 16.47 -0.96 -8.21
CA GLN A 117 17.52 -1.96 -8.40
C GLN A 117 18.12 -2.45 -7.07
N GLN A 118 18.41 -1.55 -6.13
CA GLN A 118 18.97 -1.89 -4.82
C GLN A 118 18.10 -2.88 -4.05
N TYR A 119 16.78 -2.74 -4.14
CA TYR A 119 15.81 -3.58 -3.44
C TYR A 119 15.20 -4.68 -4.32
N GLY A 120 15.61 -4.81 -5.58
CA GLY A 120 15.09 -5.83 -6.50
C GLY A 120 13.60 -5.65 -6.83
N VAL A 121 13.10 -4.42 -6.87
CA VAL A 121 11.69 -4.09 -7.14
C VAL A 121 11.53 -3.17 -8.36
N SER A 122 10.29 -2.89 -8.76
CA SER A 122 9.99 -1.91 -9.81
C SER A 122 10.04 -0.46 -9.30
N GLU A 123 10.24 0.52 -10.19
CA GLU A 123 10.14 1.96 -9.84
C GLU A 123 8.74 2.33 -9.33
N GLN A 124 7.70 1.70 -9.87
CA GLN A 124 6.32 1.89 -9.41
C GLN A 124 6.15 1.43 -7.96
N THR A 125 6.80 0.31 -7.58
CA THR A 125 6.85 -0.15 -6.18
C THR A 125 7.51 0.89 -5.28
N VAL A 126 8.63 1.49 -5.71
CA VAL A 126 9.30 2.54 -4.93
C VAL A 126 8.39 3.75 -4.76
N LEU A 127 7.69 4.19 -5.82
CA LEU A 127 6.74 5.31 -5.73
C LEU A 127 5.59 5.01 -4.75
N ARG A 128 5.02 3.80 -4.78
CA ARG A 128 3.99 3.38 -3.81
C ARG A 128 4.54 3.41 -2.38
N TYR A 129 5.77 2.93 -2.18
CA TYR A 129 6.46 3.02 -0.89
C TYR A 129 6.62 4.47 -0.43
N GLU A 130 7.05 5.37 -1.32
CA GLU A 130 7.20 6.81 -1.01
C GLU A 130 5.87 7.46 -0.61
N LYS A 131 4.76 7.09 -1.27
CA LYS A 131 3.42 7.54 -0.88
C LYS A 131 3.03 7.00 0.51
N ALA A 132 3.27 5.71 0.74
CA ALA A 132 2.89 5.05 1.99
C ALA A 132 3.64 5.60 3.21
N ILE A 133 4.96 5.86 3.10
CA ILE A 133 5.73 6.48 4.18
C ILE A 133 5.34 7.95 4.43
N ALA A 134 4.73 8.63 3.46
CA ALA A 134 4.19 9.96 3.63
C ALA A 134 2.86 10.00 4.38
N GLY A 135 2.30 8.83 4.74
CA GLY A 135 1.01 8.71 5.41
C GLY A 135 -0.19 8.97 4.50
N TYR A 136 0.02 8.96 3.18
CA TYR A 136 -1.05 9.01 2.19
C TYR A 136 -1.42 7.61 1.75
N SER A 137 -2.66 7.23 2.04
CA SER A 137 -3.35 6.13 1.36
C SER A 137 -4.11 6.71 0.15
N ASP A 138 -4.30 5.93 -0.92
CA ASP A 138 -5.00 6.40 -2.13
C ASP A 138 -6.49 6.75 -1.85
N ASP A 139 -7.04 6.28 -0.72
CA ASP A 139 -8.35 6.59 -0.15
C ASP A 139 -8.36 7.83 0.79
N GLY A 140 -7.25 8.56 0.90
CA GLY A 140 -7.16 9.82 1.65
C GLY A 140 -7.19 9.66 3.18
N ALA A 141 -7.18 8.44 3.69
CA ALA A 141 -7.09 8.16 5.12
C ALA A 141 -5.65 8.40 5.61
N TYR A 142 -5.46 9.39 6.49
CA TYR A 142 -4.19 9.64 7.16
C TYR A 142 -3.79 8.39 7.96
N VAL A 143 -2.73 7.73 7.51
CA VAL A 143 -2.17 6.58 8.20
C VAL A 143 -1.47 7.12 9.45
N GLY A 144 -2.11 6.98 10.62
CA GLY A 144 -1.70 7.58 11.90
C GLY A 144 -0.27 7.21 12.35
N LEU A 145 0.13 7.73 13.52
CA LEU A 145 1.47 7.78 14.15
C LEU A 145 2.30 6.46 14.28
N GLY A 146 1.93 5.37 13.61
CA GLY A 146 2.52 4.02 13.73
C GLY A 146 3.61 3.67 12.71
N GLY A 147 4.16 4.63 11.97
CA GLY A 147 5.09 4.35 10.86
C GLY A 147 4.40 3.70 9.65
N PRO A 148 5.12 3.47 8.56
CA PRO A 148 4.55 2.89 7.33
C PRO A 148 4.11 1.44 7.53
N HIS A 149 2.87 1.15 7.15
CA HIS A 149 2.27 -0.17 7.29
C HIS A 149 1.16 -0.45 6.27
N VAL A 150 0.93 -1.74 6.00
CA VAL A 150 -0.24 -2.24 5.28
C VAL A 150 -1.28 -2.71 6.31
N GLN A 151 -2.56 -2.55 6.01
CA GLN A 151 -3.64 -3.07 6.87
C GLN A 151 -4.00 -4.50 6.45
N MET A 152 -3.86 -5.44 7.37
CA MET A 152 -4.34 -6.81 7.21
C MET A 152 -5.75 -6.93 7.81
N PRO A 153 -6.79 -7.20 7.01
CA PRO A 153 -8.15 -7.31 7.51
C PRO A 153 -8.37 -8.62 8.26
N CYS A 154 -9.26 -8.61 9.25
CA CYS A 154 -9.72 -9.83 9.89
C CYS A 154 -10.54 -10.67 8.90
N ASN A 155 -10.21 -11.96 8.74
CA ASN A 155 -10.90 -12.86 7.80
C ASN A 155 -12.33 -13.24 8.22
N HIS A 156 -12.77 -12.87 9.44
CA HIS A 156 -14.15 -13.08 9.85
C HIS A 156 -15.11 -12.14 9.10
N ARG A 157 -16.15 -12.71 8.47
CA ARG A 157 -17.10 -11.97 7.63
C ARG A 157 -17.78 -10.84 8.41
N GLY A 158 -17.70 -9.62 7.87
CA GLY A 158 -18.32 -8.43 8.48
C GLY A 158 -17.51 -7.81 9.61
N CYS A 159 -16.33 -8.34 9.93
CA CYS A 159 -15.41 -7.69 10.86
C CYS A 159 -14.65 -6.56 10.16
N SER A 160 -14.62 -5.38 10.77
CA SER A 160 -13.84 -4.23 10.29
C SER A 160 -12.49 -4.08 11.00
N THR A 161 -12.14 -4.97 11.92
CA THR A 161 -10.85 -4.91 12.61
C THR A 161 -9.73 -5.25 11.64
N THR A 162 -8.68 -4.43 11.68
CA THR A 162 -7.45 -4.65 10.92
C THR A 162 -6.23 -4.71 11.85
N LYS A 163 -5.15 -5.30 11.38
CA LYS A 163 -3.84 -5.29 12.03
C LYS A 163 -2.82 -4.62 11.11
N PRO A 164 -1.98 -3.69 11.63
CA PRO A 164 -0.91 -3.11 10.84
C PRO A 164 0.23 -4.12 10.65
N ILE A 165 0.70 -4.27 9.41
CA ILE A 165 1.95 -4.93 9.04
C ILE A 165 2.95 -3.85 8.65
N GLY A 166 3.91 -3.58 9.53
CA GLY A 166 4.95 -2.57 9.26
C GLY A 166 6.00 -3.04 8.26
N PHE A 167 6.57 -2.09 7.52
CA PHE A 167 7.67 -2.30 6.58
C PHE A 167 8.66 -1.13 6.63
N ARG A 168 9.91 -1.32 6.20
CA ARG A 168 10.97 -0.29 6.29
C ARG A 168 11.62 0.04 4.95
N ASN A 169 11.31 -0.72 3.92
CA ASN A 169 11.84 -0.55 2.57
C ASN A 169 10.83 -1.08 1.54
N PRO A 170 11.03 -0.79 0.23
CA PRO A 170 10.10 -1.20 -0.82
C PRO A 170 9.90 -2.72 -0.95
N SER A 171 10.93 -3.54 -0.69
CA SER A 171 10.81 -5.00 -0.74
C SER A 171 9.94 -5.52 0.41
N GLU A 172 10.21 -5.06 1.64
CA GLU A 172 9.39 -5.41 2.81
C GLU A 172 7.93 -4.94 2.67
N MET A 173 7.69 -3.85 1.95
CA MET A 173 6.34 -3.40 1.62
C MET A 173 5.61 -4.39 0.71
N LEU A 174 6.27 -4.90 -0.34
CA LEU A 174 5.69 -5.93 -1.21
C LEU A 174 5.39 -7.20 -0.41
N ASP A 175 6.30 -7.62 0.46
CA ASP A 175 6.06 -8.77 1.33
C ASP A 175 4.87 -8.51 2.26
N ALA A 176 4.75 -7.31 2.83
CA ALA A 176 3.63 -6.93 3.67
C ALA A 176 2.29 -6.89 2.89
N GLU A 177 2.28 -6.36 1.68
CA GLU A 177 1.12 -6.36 0.77
C GLU A 177 0.69 -7.79 0.44
N GLN A 178 1.67 -8.63 0.05
CA GLN A 178 1.43 -10.04 -0.26
C GLN A 178 0.81 -10.75 0.95
N ARG A 179 1.42 -10.61 2.13
CA ARG A 179 0.92 -11.20 3.38
C ARG A 179 -0.48 -10.71 3.72
N ALA A 180 -0.75 -9.42 3.61
CA ALA A 180 -2.08 -8.86 3.88
C ALA A 180 -3.16 -9.43 2.95
N SER A 181 -2.79 -9.82 1.72
CA SER A 181 -3.71 -10.39 0.73
C SER A 181 -3.89 -11.90 0.83
N SER A 182 -2.87 -12.63 1.28
CA SER A 182 -2.85 -14.10 1.23
C SER A 182 -2.91 -14.80 2.58
N GLU A 183 -2.45 -14.16 3.65
CA GLU A 183 -2.45 -14.78 4.98
C GLU A 183 -3.83 -14.71 5.63
N LEU A 184 -4.14 -15.74 6.43
CA LEU A 184 -5.28 -15.74 7.33
C LEU A 184 -4.91 -15.06 8.64
N TRP A 185 -5.69 -14.07 9.03
CA TRP A 185 -5.63 -13.43 10.33
C TRP A 185 -7.02 -13.21 10.92
N TYR A 186 -7.18 -13.64 12.18
CA TYR A 186 -8.38 -13.38 12.96
C TYR A 186 -8.03 -12.48 14.14
N CYS A 187 -8.84 -11.45 14.36
CA CYS A 187 -8.69 -10.61 15.54
C CYS A 187 -9.02 -11.40 16.82
N HIS A 188 -8.60 -10.86 17.97
CA HIS A 188 -8.75 -11.54 19.26
C HIS A 188 -10.20 -11.93 19.62
N HIS A 189 -11.20 -11.20 19.08
CA HIS A 189 -12.62 -11.51 19.24
C HIS A 189 -13.08 -12.70 18.39
N HIS A 190 -12.53 -12.89 17.20
CA HIS A 190 -13.02 -13.87 16.22
C HIS A 190 -12.17 -15.13 16.11
N GLN A 191 -10.94 -15.14 16.62
CA GLN A 191 -10.06 -16.32 16.57
C GLN A 191 -10.71 -17.59 17.18
N ARG A 192 -11.49 -17.45 18.26
CA ARG A 192 -12.22 -18.58 18.88
C ARG A 192 -13.36 -19.10 18.00
N ALA A 193 -14.11 -18.20 17.38
CA ALA A 193 -15.22 -18.57 16.49
C ALA A 193 -14.68 -19.29 15.26
N ALA A 194 -13.69 -18.69 14.58
CA ALA A 194 -13.02 -19.28 13.43
C ALA A 194 -12.47 -20.68 13.72
N PHE A 195 -11.84 -20.88 14.88
CA PHE A 195 -11.35 -22.20 15.27
C PHE A 195 -12.46 -23.20 15.60
N SER A 196 -13.55 -22.74 16.23
CA SER A 196 -14.65 -23.62 16.64
C SER A 196 -15.45 -24.12 15.44
N GLU A 197 -15.76 -23.21 14.51
CA GLU A 197 -16.62 -23.44 13.34
C GLU A 197 -15.85 -24.08 12.18
N GLU A 198 -14.68 -23.55 11.83
CA GLU A 198 -13.96 -23.91 10.60
C GLU A 198 -12.66 -24.68 10.86
N LYS A 199 -12.26 -24.83 12.13
CA LYS A 199 -10.92 -25.31 12.50
C LYS A 199 -9.81 -24.49 11.82
N ALA A 200 -10.07 -23.20 11.61
CA ALA A 200 -9.13 -22.25 11.05
C ALA A 200 -8.30 -21.58 12.15
N LEU A 201 -7.02 -21.33 11.85
CA LEU A 201 -6.06 -20.68 12.73
C LEU A 201 -5.38 -19.56 11.94
N SER A 202 -5.06 -18.45 12.59
CA SER A 202 -4.25 -17.40 11.95
C SER A 202 -2.87 -17.95 11.58
N ASP A 203 -2.34 -17.56 10.43
CA ASP A 203 -1.10 -18.12 9.89
C ASP A 203 0.10 -17.86 10.81
N GLU A 204 0.10 -16.71 11.50
CA GLU A 204 1.15 -16.34 12.46
C GLU A 204 1.26 -17.25 13.69
N LEU A 205 0.24 -18.08 13.95
CA LEU A 205 0.25 -19.02 15.08
C LEU A 205 0.90 -20.36 14.72
N PHE A 206 1.07 -20.71 13.45
CA PHE A 206 1.74 -21.96 13.06
C PHE A 206 3.23 -21.97 13.42
N PRO A 207 4.04 -20.95 13.11
CA PRO A 207 5.45 -20.91 13.52
C PRO A 207 5.64 -20.97 15.05
N LEU A 208 4.65 -20.48 15.80
CA LEU A 208 4.62 -20.60 17.26
C LEU A 208 4.40 -22.05 17.70
N LEU A 209 3.41 -22.74 17.13
CA LEU A 209 3.15 -24.16 17.43
C LEU A 209 4.33 -25.07 17.03
N GLU A 210 4.96 -24.81 15.88
CA GLU A 210 6.17 -25.53 15.44
C GLU A 210 7.34 -25.37 16.42
N ARG A 211 7.54 -24.15 16.93
CA ARG A 211 8.59 -23.86 17.92
C ARG A 211 8.35 -24.60 19.24
N ILE A 212 7.10 -24.59 19.72
CA ILE A 212 6.71 -25.33 20.93
C ILE A 212 6.83 -26.84 20.70
N GLY A 213 6.55 -27.34 19.49
CA GLY A 213 6.73 -28.74 19.12
C GLY A 213 8.20 -29.17 19.05
N SER A 214 9.08 -28.28 18.59
CA SER A 214 10.52 -28.54 18.43
C SER A 214 11.30 -28.47 19.75
N SER A 215 10.73 -27.87 20.79
CA SER A 215 11.36 -27.74 22.11
C SER A 215 10.30 -27.84 23.19
N SER A 216 10.33 -28.92 23.96
CA SER A 216 9.38 -29.13 25.06
C SER A 216 9.72 -28.25 26.27
N GLY A 217 8.70 -27.69 26.92
CA GLY A 217 8.85 -27.00 28.21
C GLY A 217 9.32 -25.55 28.10
N LEU A 218 9.03 -24.88 26.98
CA LEU A 218 9.38 -23.48 26.79
C LEU A 218 8.63 -22.58 27.79
N SER A 219 9.32 -21.59 28.33
CA SER A 219 8.70 -20.46 29.01
C SER A 219 8.03 -19.51 28.02
N GLN A 220 7.09 -18.69 28.51
CA GLN A 220 6.44 -17.66 27.69
C GLN A 220 7.47 -16.79 26.93
N LYS A 221 8.56 -16.39 27.59
CA LYS A 221 9.60 -15.57 26.96
C LYS A 221 10.30 -16.29 25.80
N GLU A 222 10.55 -17.59 25.95
CA GLU A 222 11.22 -18.39 24.92
C GLU A 222 10.30 -18.69 23.73
N THR A 223 8.98 -18.73 23.94
CA THR A 223 8.03 -18.84 22.82
C THR A 223 7.99 -17.58 21.95
N GLY A 224 8.24 -16.40 22.52
CA GLY A 224 8.06 -15.11 21.85
C GLY A 224 6.60 -14.71 21.61
N ALA A 225 5.64 -15.49 22.12
CA ALA A 225 4.21 -15.25 21.95
C ALA A 225 3.66 -14.26 22.99
N THR A 226 2.56 -13.58 22.63
CA THR A 226 1.83 -12.78 23.61
C THR A 226 1.09 -13.70 24.58
N ARG A 227 0.74 -13.19 25.76
CA ARG A 227 -0.11 -13.92 26.71
C ARG A 227 -1.48 -14.25 26.12
N SER A 228 -1.99 -13.39 25.22
CA SER A 228 -3.27 -13.59 24.54
C SER A 228 -3.22 -14.81 23.63
N ASP A 229 -2.16 -14.94 22.83
CA ASP A 229 -1.99 -16.05 21.89
C ASP A 229 -1.90 -17.38 22.65
N LEU A 230 -1.08 -17.43 23.69
CA LEU A 230 -0.94 -18.62 24.54
C LEU A 230 -2.26 -18.98 25.23
N SER A 231 -2.98 -17.99 25.77
CA SER A 231 -4.28 -18.23 26.40
C SER A 231 -5.32 -18.73 25.41
N PHE A 232 -5.29 -18.25 24.17
CA PHE A 232 -6.16 -18.73 23.11
C PHE A 232 -5.82 -20.18 22.76
N LEU A 233 -4.56 -20.48 22.42
CA LEU A 233 -4.10 -21.80 22.03
C LEU A 233 -4.34 -22.87 23.11
N ASP A 234 -4.13 -22.53 24.38
CA ASP A 234 -4.43 -23.42 25.51
C ASP A 234 -5.94 -23.68 25.62
N SER A 235 -6.75 -22.63 25.47
CA SER A 235 -8.21 -22.75 25.56
C SER A 235 -8.87 -23.52 24.42
N VAL A 236 -8.22 -23.61 23.25
CA VAL A 236 -8.67 -24.46 22.14
C VAL A 236 -7.98 -25.83 22.14
N GLY A 237 -7.17 -26.13 23.15
CA GLY A 237 -6.55 -27.44 23.38
C GLY A 237 -5.37 -27.77 22.47
N LEU A 238 -4.75 -26.78 21.81
CA LEU A 238 -3.58 -27.00 20.95
C LEU A 238 -2.27 -27.03 21.73
N ILE A 239 -2.20 -26.33 22.86
CA ILE A 239 -1.08 -26.37 23.80
C ILE A 239 -1.58 -26.68 25.21
N HIS A 240 -0.66 -27.04 26.09
CA HIS A 240 -0.91 -27.14 27.53
C HIS A 240 0.10 -26.26 28.27
N ILE A 241 -0.41 -25.41 29.17
CA ILE A 241 0.41 -24.54 30.02
C ILE A 241 0.43 -25.08 31.45
N GLU A 242 1.56 -25.66 31.86
CA GLU A 242 1.76 -26.19 33.21
C GLU A 242 2.47 -25.17 34.11
N LYS A 243 2.03 -25.09 35.37
CA LYS A 243 2.68 -24.26 36.41
C LYS A 243 3.68 -25.10 37.17
N ILE A 244 4.97 -24.81 37.02
CA ILE A 244 6.02 -25.47 37.78
C ILE A 244 6.24 -24.73 39.08
N MET A 245 5.97 -25.41 40.19
CA MET A 245 6.03 -24.85 41.54
C MET A 245 7.16 -25.50 42.34
N ASP A 246 7.90 -24.70 43.12
CA ASP A 246 8.74 -25.18 44.22
C ASP A 246 8.07 -24.85 45.55
N ARG A 247 7.48 -25.88 46.17
CA ARG A 247 6.61 -25.81 47.34
C ARG A 247 5.39 -24.91 47.08
N THR A 248 5.53 -23.60 47.26
CA THR A 248 4.49 -22.59 47.07
C THR A 248 4.91 -21.48 46.10
N ARG A 249 6.16 -21.47 45.63
CA ARG A 249 6.69 -20.47 44.72
C ARG A 249 6.56 -20.95 43.28
N LEU A 250 5.92 -20.14 42.44
CA LEU A 250 5.95 -20.34 40.99
C LEU A 250 7.38 -20.15 40.48
N LEU A 251 7.97 -21.21 39.92
CA LEU A 251 9.27 -21.16 39.28
C LEU A 251 9.15 -20.67 37.84
N ARG A 252 8.29 -21.32 37.06
CA ARG A 252 8.04 -21.01 35.64
C ARG A 252 6.74 -21.60 35.14
N TYR A 253 6.32 -21.15 33.97
CA TYR A 253 5.33 -21.84 33.15
C TYR A 253 6.06 -22.71 32.13
N GLU A 254 5.64 -23.95 31.98
CA GLU A 254 6.11 -24.85 30.93
C GLU A 254 5.00 -25.04 29.90
N ILE A 255 5.33 -24.73 28.64
CA ILE A 255 4.40 -24.78 27.53
C ILE A 255 4.74 -26.00 26.68
N THR A 256 3.75 -26.85 26.45
CA THR A 256 3.92 -28.10 25.69
C THR A 256 2.84 -28.24 24.62
N LEU A 257 3.19 -28.89 23.50
CA LEU A 257 2.26 -29.13 22.39
C LEU A 257 1.39 -30.36 22.67
N THR A 258 0.07 -30.23 22.51
CA THR A 258 -0.84 -31.38 22.68
C THR A 258 -0.82 -32.29 21.45
N ALA A 259 -1.52 -33.43 21.52
CA ALA A 259 -1.70 -34.30 20.36
C ALA A 259 -2.45 -33.60 19.22
N ASP A 260 -3.43 -32.76 19.54
CA ASP A 260 -4.18 -32.00 18.53
C ASP A 260 -3.37 -30.81 18.01
N GLY A 261 -2.54 -30.19 18.85
CA GLY A 261 -1.50 -29.25 18.43
C GLY A 261 -0.57 -29.82 17.38
N ARG A 262 -0.07 -31.05 17.60
CA ARG A 262 0.79 -31.75 16.62
C ARG A 262 0.08 -32.00 15.29
N LYS A 263 -1.16 -32.52 15.32
CA LYS A 263 -1.95 -32.72 14.10
C LYS A 263 -2.20 -31.41 13.35
N MET A 264 -2.39 -30.31 14.06
CA MET A 264 -2.58 -29.00 13.46
C MET A 264 -1.32 -28.53 12.71
N VAL A 265 -0.14 -28.67 13.33
CA VAL A 265 1.14 -28.36 12.68
C VAL A 265 1.33 -29.22 11.42
N GLU A 266 1.08 -30.53 11.50
CA GLU A 266 1.17 -31.44 10.35
C GLU A 266 0.19 -31.07 9.22
N ARG A 267 -1.02 -30.60 9.57
CA ARG A 267 -2.02 -30.12 8.61
C ARG A 267 -1.58 -28.82 7.94
N GLY A 268 -1.04 -27.87 8.72
CA GLY A 268 -0.51 -26.61 8.21
C GLY A 268 0.65 -26.82 7.25
N ALA A 269 1.59 -27.70 7.60
CA ALA A 269 2.73 -28.05 6.75
C ALA A 269 2.31 -28.62 5.37
N ARG A 270 1.17 -29.33 5.30
CA ARG A 270 0.63 -29.86 4.03
C ARG A 270 -0.07 -28.80 3.19
N MET A 271 -0.65 -27.77 3.82
CA MET A 271 -1.31 -26.67 3.11
C MET A 271 -0.30 -25.64 2.57
N GLN A 272 0.89 -25.56 3.18
CA GLN A 272 1.96 -24.64 2.79
C GLN A 272 2.91 -25.20 1.71
N GLN A 273 2.74 -26.46 1.28
CA GLN A 273 3.51 -27.01 0.16
C GLN A 273 2.90 -26.53 -1.16
N PRO A 274 3.65 -25.81 -2.02
CA PRO A 274 3.19 -25.47 -3.35
C PRO A 274 3.01 -26.77 -4.15
N SER A 275 1.79 -26.96 -4.68
CA SER A 275 1.44 -28.01 -5.64
C SER A 275 2.18 -27.83 -6.96
#